data_AF-K1UKA1-F1
#
_entry.id   AF-K1UKA1-F1
#
_cell.length_a   1.000
_cell.length_b   1.000
_cell.length_c   1.000
_cell.angle_alpha   90.00
_cell.angle_beta   90.00
_cell.angle_gamma   90.00
#
_symmetry.space_group_name_H-M   'P 1'
#
loop_
_entity.id
_entity.type
_entity.pdbx_description
1 polymer ?
#
loop_
_entity_poly.entity_id
_entity_poly.type
_entity_poly.pdbx_seq_one_letter_code
_entity_poly.pdbx_strand_id
1 'polypeptide(L)'
;MKSVIKGITHPVLSMMLMVAITIFSTSCDNHEPIDRDIHVGYVLCNDHSCMDTASYFNQTKRKAVGVVFAEKTDEHPALAVMFDEVNEVFCDSVGMVNGTSTDVTSFCGFKNTVAMYNSYSAETGKGSPLAMEMINFHTNGQSDYLPSVAEQRLLASSSRVINPVLE
;
A
#
# COMPACT_ATOMS: atom_id res chain seq x y z
N MET A 1 15.66 -15.76 77.43
CA MET A 1 15.82 -15.90 75.96
C MET A 1 14.51 -15.55 75.24
N LYS A 2 14.12 -14.27 75.13
CA LYS A 2 12.89 -13.87 74.37
C LYS A 2 13.00 -12.54 73.60
N SER A 3 14.17 -11.88 73.58
CA SER A 3 14.28 -10.52 73.04
C SER A 3 14.92 -10.41 71.65
N VAL A 4 15.50 -11.49 71.11
CA VAL A 4 16.28 -11.41 69.84
C VAL A 4 15.42 -11.67 68.59
N ILE A 5 14.23 -12.26 68.74
CA ILE A 5 13.40 -12.72 67.61
C ILE A 5 12.55 -11.59 67.00
N LYS A 6 12.30 -10.49 67.72
CA LYS A 6 11.47 -9.38 67.21
C LYS A 6 12.16 -8.48 66.18
N GLY A 7 13.50 -8.42 66.15
CA GLY A 7 14.25 -7.51 65.26
C GLY A 7 14.43 -8.01 63.82
N ILE A 8 14.34 -9.33 63.59
CA ILE A 8 14.64 -9.96 62.28
C ILE A 8 13.37 -10.09 61.42
N THR A 9 12.19 -10.12 62.03
CA THR A 9 10.92 -10.33 61.31
C THR A 9 10.49 -9.13 60.46
N HIS A 10 10.76 -7.90 60.90
CA HIS A 10 10.44 -6.68 60.15
C HIS A 10 11.26 -6.46 58.86
N PRO A 11 12.61 -6.60 58.85
CA PRO A 11 13.38 -6.39 57.62
C PRO A 11 13.12 -7.49 56.58
N VAL A 12 12.87 -8.73 57.00
CA VAL A 12 12.57 -9.84 56.08
C VAL A 12 11.18 -9.68 55.45
N LEU A 13 10.19 -9.23 56.22
CA LEU A 13 8.85 -8.93 55.70
C LEU A 13 8.86 -7.72 54.75
N SER A 14 9.65 -6.69 55.07
CA SER A 14 9.84 -5.53 54.19
C SER A 14 10.55 -5.90 52.89
N MET A 15 11.51 -6.81 52.93
CA MET A 15 12.21 -7.30 51.73
C MET A 15 11.30 -8.16 50.85
N MET A 16 10.46 -9.02 51.45
CA MET A 16 9.45 -9.78 50.70
C MET A 16 8.40 -8.89 50.04
N LEU A 17 7.99 -7.79 50.69
CA LEU A 17 7.05 -6.84 50.12
C LEU A 17 7.64 -6.06 48.93
N MET A 18 8.92 -5.67 49.00
CA MET A 18 9.62 -5.01 47.89
C MET A 18 9.82 -5.96 46.69
N VAL A 19 10.13 -7.23 46.94
CA VAL A 19 10.22 -8.25 45.88
C VAL A 19 8.85 -8.49 45.23
N ALA A 20 7.77 -8.54 46.00
CA ALA A 20 6.41 -8.65 45.47
C ALA A 20 6.06 -7.46 44.55
N ILE A 21 6.39 -6.23 44.96
CA ILE A 21 6.13 -5.03 44.16
C ILE A 21 6.92 -5.05 42.83
N THR A 22 8.15 -5.56 42.82
CA THR A 22 8.94 -5.69 41.58
C THR A 22 8.41 -6.75 40.61
N ILE A 23 7.74 -7.80 41.11
CA ILE A 23 7.15 -8.86 40.28
C ILE A 23 5.85 -8.39 39.62
N PHE A 24 5.11 -7.46 40.24
CA PHE A 24 3.90 -6.85 39.66
C PHE A 24 4.17 -5.71 38.67
N SER A 25 5.43 -5.25 38.55
CA SER A 25 5.85 -4.25 37.56
C SER A 25 6.42 -4.88 36.28
N THR A 26 6.00 -6.10 35.92
CA THR A 26 6.06 -6.50 34.51
C THR A 26 5.08 -5.61 33.76
N SER A 27 5.58 -4.49 33.23
CA SER A 27 4.88 -3.68 32.26
C SER A 27 4.36 -4.64 31.20
N CYS A 28 3.06 -4.92 31.21
CA CYS A 28 2.35 -5.36 30.03
C CYS A 28 2.42 -4.16 29.09
N ASP A 29 3.59 -3.99 28.47
CA ASP A 29 3.76 -3.20 27.27
C ASP A 29 2.72 -3.76 26.33
N ASN A 30 1.63 -3.00 26.19
CA ASN A 30 0.50 -3.38 25.39
C ASN A 30 1.05 -3.42 23.97
N HIS A 31 1.43 -4.61 23.53
CA HIS A 31 1.99 -4.84 22.21
C HIS A 31 0.96 -4.28 21.25
N GLU A 32 1.22 -3.07 20.75
CA GLU A 32 0.32 -2.48 19.76
C GLU A 32 0.23 -3.52 18.65
N PRO A 33 -1.00 -3.86 18.23
CA PRO A 33 -1.17 -4.82 17.15
C PRO A 33 -0.35 -4.29 15.99
N ILE A 34 0.58 -5.11 15.50
CA ILE A 34 1.42 -4.75 14.36
C ILE A 34 0.47 -4.45 13.22
N ASP A 35 0.43 -3.19 12.80
CA ASP A 35 -0.28 -2.77 11.62
C ASP A 35 0.36 -3.44 10.40
N ARG A 36 -0.42 -4.29 9.73
CA ARG A 36 0.02 -5.00 8.53
C ARG A 36 -0.69 -4.50 7.28
N ASP A 37 -1.53 -3.47 7.43
CA ASP A 37 -2.25 -2.90 6.32
C ASP A 37 -1.34 -1.96 5.52
N ILE A 38 -1.80 -1.66 4.30
CA ILE A 38 -1.09 -0.80 3.36
C ILE A 38 -1.75 0.56 3.42
N HIS A 39 -0.97 1.59 3.74
CA HIS A 39 -1.46 2.95 3.89
C HIS A 39 -1.07 3.86 2.73
N VAL A 40 -1.87 4.93 2.55
CA VAL A 40 -1.52 6.01 1.63
C VAL A 40 -0.15 6.59 1.98
N GLY A 41 0.70 6.78 0.96
CA GLY A 41 2.07 7.25 1.12
C GLY A 41 3.11 6.14 1.28
N TYR A 42 2.71 4.87 1.41
CA TYR A 42 3.65 3.76 1.37
C TYR A 42 4.33 3.67 0.00
N VAL A 43 5.63 3.35 0.00
CA VAL A 43 6.44 3.18 -1.21
C VAL A 43 6.18 1.80 -1.78
N LEU A 44 5.74 1.74 -3.04
CA LEU A 44 5.70 0.52 -3.83
C LEU A 44 7.11 0.21 -4.33
N CYS A 45 7.62 -0.97 -4.01
CA CYS A 45 8.93 -1.43 -4.39
C CYS A 45 8.90 -2.33 -5.64
N ASN A 46 10.03 -2.44 -6.33
CA ASN A 46 10.21 -3.26 -7.54
C ASN A 46 9.99 -4.77 -7.35
N ASP A 47 9.90 -5.25 -6.11
CA ASP A 47 9.51 -6.62 -5.76
C ASP A 47 8.03 -6.76 -5.37
N HIS A 48 7.23 -5.74 -5.65
CA HIS A 48 5.79 -5.65 -5.37
C HIS A 48 5.43 -5.55 -3.88
N SER A 49 6.41 -5.40 -2.99
CA SER A 49 6.17 -5.07 -1.59
C SER A 49 5.85 -3.59 -1.39
N CYS A 50 5.04 -3.28 -0.38
CA CYS A 50 4.77 -1.91 0.07
C CYS A 50 5.34 -1.73 1.48
N MET A 51 5.94 -0.58 1.75
CA MET A 51 6.42 -0.22 3.09
C MET A 51 6.33 1.28 3.31
N ASP A 52 6.29 1.67 4.58
CA ASP A 52 6.35 3.09 4.96
C ASP A 52 7.68 3.72 4.52
N THR A 53 7.69 5.04 4.41
CA THR A 53 8.85 5.80 3.96
C THR A 53 10.07 5.62 4.86
N ALA A 54 9.90 5.52 6.18
CA ALA A 54 11.02 5.35 7.10
C ALA A 54 11.68 3.97 6.91
N SER A 55 10.89 2.91 6.78
CA SER A 55 11.37 1.57 6.44
C SER A 55 12.07 1.56 5.07
N TYR A 56 11.51 2.23 4.08
CA TYR A 56 12.09 2.31 2.73
C TYR A 56 13.45 3.03 2.72
N PHE A 57 13.60 4.15 3.43
CA PHE A 57 14.87 4.88 3.50
C PHE A 57 15.93 4.21 4.39
N ASN A 58 15.53 3.28 5.27
CA ASN A 58 16.44 2.51 6.12
C ASN A 58 16.93 1.19 5.50
N GLN A 59 16.54 0.89 4.26
CA GLN A 59 16.99 -0.31 3.53
C GLN A 59 17.74 0.06 2.24
N THR A 60 18.49 -0.89 1.67
CA THR A 60 19.31 -0.66 0.46
C THR A 60 19.08 -1.69 -0.67
N LYS A 61 18.12 -2.60 -0.48
CA LYS A 61 17.88 -3.76 -1.37
C LYS A 61 16.83 -3.49 -2.45
N ARG A 62 15.78 -2.76 -2.10
CA ARG A 62 14.59 -2.51 -2.93
C ARG A 62 14.63 -1.10 -3.49
N LYS A 63 14.13 -0.97 -4.70
CA LYS A 63 13.97 0.32 -5.40
C LYS A 63 12.50 0.69 -5.42
N ALA A 64 12.21 1.95 -5.16
CA ALA A 64 10.88 2.51 -5.36
C ALA A 64 10.52 2.49 -6.84
N VAL A 65 9.28 2.10 -7.14
CA VAL A 65 8.68 2.14 -8.47
C VAL A 65 7.34 2.86 -8.48
N GLY A 66 6.79 3.18 -7.31
CA GLY A 66 5.53 3.88 -7.17
C GLY A 66 5.23 4.26 -5.72
N VAL A 67 4.06 4.87 -5.52
CA VAL A 67 3.54 5.24 -4.20
C VAL A 67 2.05 4.89 -4.10
N VAL A 68 1.65 4.36 -2.94
CA VAL A 68 0.26 4.02 -2.66
C VAL A 68 -0.55 5.30 -2.48
N PHE A 69 -1.64 5.44 -3.24
CA PHE A 69 -2.57 6.57 -3.15
C PHE A 69 -3.94 6.20 -2.60
N ALA A 70 -4.24 4.90 -2.45
CA ALA A 70 -5.48 4.43 -1.85
C ALA A 70 -5.28 3.11 -1.09
N GLU A 71 -5.88 3.02 0.09
CA GLU A 71 -5.93 1.79 0.89
C GLU A 71 -6.95 0.81 0.30
N LYS A 72 -6.89 -0.45 0.72
CA LYS A 72 -7.85 -1.46 0.30
C LYS A 72 -9.23 -1.20 0.91
N THR A 73 -10.28 -1.33 0.11
CA THR A 73 -11.68 -1.31 0.52
C THR A 73 -12.41 -2.55 0.00
N ASP A 74 -13.72 -2.64 0.23
CA ASP A 74 -14.56 -3.68 -0.38
C ASP A 74 -14.78 -3.40 -1.89
N GLU A 75 -14.64 -2.14 -2.31
CA GLU A 75 -14.86 -1.69 -3.69
C GLU A 75 -13.61 -1.82 -4.57
N HIS A 76 -12.41 -1.67 -4.01
CA HIS A 76 -11.16 -1.72 -4.76
C HIS A 76 -9.97 -2.23 -3.93
N PRO A 77 -8.94 -2.83 -4.55
CA PRO A 77 -7.70 -3.16 -3.86
C PRO A 77 -6.95 -1.89 -3.44
N ALA A 78 -5.88 -2.03 -2.66
CA ALA A 78 -4.93 -0.91 -2.50
C ALA A 78 -4.38 -0.52 -3.87
N LEU A 79 -4.26 0.78 -4.13
CA LEU A 79 -3.85 1.33 -5.41
C LEU A 79 -2.58 2.14 -5.26
N ALA A 80 -1.67 1.96 -6.20
CA ALA A 80 -0.43 2.73 -6.31
C ALA A 80 -0.34 3.39 -7.68
N VAL A 81 0.33 4.54 -7.72
CA VAL A 81 0.72 5.23 -8.95
C VAL A 81 2.21 5.00 -9.18
N MET A 82 2.57 4.63 -10.40
CA MET A 82 3.95 4.38 -10.80
C MET A 82 4.70 5.70 -10.98
N PHE A 83 6.00 5.68 -10.73
CA PHE A 83 6.87 6.85 -10.97
C PHE A 83 7.20 7.01 -12.45
N ASP A 84 7.27 5.91 -13.18
CA ASP A 84 7.50 5.93 -14.62
C ASP A 84 6.21 6.35 -15.35
N GLU A 85 6.35 7.29 -16.27
CA GLU A 85 5.25 7.76 -17.14
C GLU A 85 5.35 7.12 -18.52
N VAL A 86 4.19 6.73 -19.08
CA VAL A 86 4.08 6.21 -20.44
C VAL A 86 3.47 7.28 -21.35
N ASN A 87 4.19 7.59 -22.44
CA ASN A 87 3.80 8.61 -23.41
C ASN A 87 3.39 7.95 -24.73
N GLU A 88 2.12 7.52 -24.81
CA GLU A 88 1.57 6.86 -25.99
C GLU A 88 0.21 7.45 -26.41
N VAL A 89 -0.16 7.18 -27.66
CA VAL A 89 -1.45 7.63 -28.19
C VAL A 89 -2.58 6.81 -27.57
N PHE A 90 -3.59 7.49 -27.02
CA PHE A 90 -4.74 6.83 -26.39
C PHE A 90 -5.51 5.91 -27.36
N CYS A 91 -5.75 6.38 -28.58
CA CYS A 91 -6.34 5.60 -29.66
C CYS A 91 -5.89 6.17 -31.01
N ASP A 92 -5.44 5.32 -31.92
CA ASP A 92 -4.83 5.73 -33.18
C ASP A 92 -5.86 5.88 -34.33
N SER A 93 -7.15 5.80 -34.00
CA SER A 93 -8.26 5.74 -34.94
C SER A 93 -9.50 6.45 -34.42
N VAL A 94 -10.05 7.36 -35.21
CA VAL A 94 -11.30 8.08 -34.88
C VAL A 94 -12.49 7.14 -35.01
N GLY A 95 -13.36 7.12 -33.99
CA GLY A 95 -14.59 6.31 -33.99
C GLY A 95 -14.41 4.85 -33.61
N MET A 96 -13.21 4.43 -33.21
CA MET A 96 -12.96 3.09 -32.69
C MET A 96 -13.69 2.88 -31.35
N VAL A 97 -14.29 1.70 -31.19
CA VAL A 97 -14.98 1.31 -29.96
C VAL A 97 -14.04 0.45 -29.11
N ASN A 98 -13.55 1.02 -28.01
CA ASN A 98 -12.62 0.34 -27.10
C ASN A 98 -13.29 -0.59 -26.08
N GLY A 99 -14.63 -0.63 -26.04
CA GLY A 99 -15.39 -1.52 -25.13
C GLY A 99 -15.27 -1.17 -23.64
N THR A 100 -14.86 0.06 -23.30
CA THR A 100 -14.73 0.52 -21.91
C THR A 100 -16.08 0.83 -21.26
N SER A 101 -16.13 0.74 -19.94
CA SER A 101 -17.29 1.18 -19.16
C SER A 101 -17.50 2.69 -19.29
N THR A 102 -18.76 3.11 -19.32
CA THR A 102 -19.16 4.53 -19.26
C THR A 102 -19.47 4.99 -17.83
N ASP A 103 -19.43 4.07 -16.86
CA ASP A 103 -19.63 4.39 -15.44
C ASP A 103 -18.40 5.08 -14.86
N VAL A 104 -18.56 6.37 -14.56
CA VAL A 104 -17.49 7.22 -14.02
C VAL A 104 -17.24 7.03 -12.52
N THR A 105 -18.02 6.19 -11.85
CA THR A 105 -17.92 5.90 -10.41
C THR A 105 -17.33 4.53 -10.09
N SER A 106 -17.20 3.67 -11.10
CA SER A 106 -16.66 2.32 -10.95
C SER A 106 -15.13 2.29 -10.97
N PHE A 107 -14.53 1.59 -10.01
CA PHE A 107 -13.11 1.23 -9.96
C PHE A 107 -12.82 0.10 -10.96
N CYS A 108 -12.75 0.47 -12.24
CA CYS A 108 -12.72 -0.50 -13.34
C CYS A 108 -11.56 -0.27 -14.33
N GLY A 109 -10.50 0.44 -13.92
CA GLY A 109 -9.39 0.80 -14.81
C GLY A 109 -8.72 -0.41 -15.45
N PHE A 110 -8.50 -1.46 -14.67
CA PHE A 110 -7.95 -2.73 -15.17
C PHE A 110 -8.83 -3.34 -16.27
N LYS A 111 -10.14 -3.51 -16.00
CA LYS A 111 -11.09 -4.07 -16.98
C LYS A 111 -11.17 -3.22 -18.24
N ASN A 112 -11.15 -1.90 -18.09
CA ASN A 112 -11.15 -0.98 -19.23
C ASN A 112 -9.87 -1.08 -20.06
N THR A 113 -8.71 -1.20 -19.42
CA THR A 113 -7.42 -1.37 -20.12
C THR A 113 -7.38 -2.67 -20.91
N VAL A 114 -7.87 -3.77 -20.33
CA VAL A 114 -8.01 -5.06 -21.02
C VAL A 114 -8.97 -4.94 -22.21
N ALA A 115 -10.08 -4.22 -22.08
CA ALA A 115 -11.01 -3.99 -23.19
C ALA A 115 -10.36 -3.17 -24.31
N MET A 116 -9.62 -2.11 -23.97
CA MET A 116 -8.85 -1.29 -24.91
C MET A 116 -7.80 -2.13 -25.65
N TYR A 117 -7.05 -2.98 -24.94
CA TYR A 117 -6.10 -3.90 -25.55
C TYR A 117 -6.77 -4.85 -26.56
N ASN A 118 -7.87 -5.48 -26.14
CA ASN A 118 -8.62 -6.43 -26.98
C ASN A 118 -9.35 -5.78 -28.16
N SER A 119 -9.48 -4.45 -28.18
CA SER A 119 -10.06 -3.72 -29.31
C SER A 119 -9.12 -3.61 -30.52
N TYR A 120 -7.85 -4.02 -30.38
CA TYR A 120 -6.89 -4.03 -31.47
C TYR A 120 -7.39 -4.88 -32.65
N SER A 121 -7.38 -4.26 -33.84
CA SER A 121 -7.75 -4.90 -35.10
C SER A 121 -6.48 -5.25 -35.88
N ALA A 122 -6.18 -6.55 -35.96
CA ALA A 122 -5.06 -7.04 -36.77
C ALA A 122 -5.24 -6.80 -38.28
N GLU A 123 -6.48 -6.70 -38.76
CA GLU A 123 -6.79 -6.42 -40.17
C GLU A 123 -6.40 -4.99 -40.57
N THR A 124 -6.69 -4.03 -39.71
CA THR A 124 -6.43 -2.60 -39.98
C THR A 124 -5.12 -2.10 -39.37
N GLY A 125 -4.53 -2.87 -38.45
CA GLY A 125 -3.36 -2.48 -37.67
C GLY A 125 -3.66 -1.33 -36.70
N LYS A 126 -4.91 -1.23 -36.25
CA LYS A 126 -5.43 -0.10 -35.46
C LYS A 126 -5.87 -0.53 -34.07
N GLY A 127 -5.72 0.35 -33.08
CA GLY A 127 -6.04 0.04 -31.68
C GLY A 127 -5.78 1.20 -30.70
N SER A 128 -5.46 0.82 -29.47
CA SER A 128 -4.96 1.72 -28.43
C SER A 128 -3.48 1.41 -28.16
N PRO A 129 -2.53 2.13 -28.79
CA PRO A 129 -1.10 1.97 -28.50
C PRO A 129 -0.80 2.08 -27.00
N LEU A 130 -1.44 3.04 -26.32
CA LEU A 130 -1.30 3.21 -24.88
C LEU A 130 -1.72 1.96 -24.08
N ALA A 131 -2.85 1.32 -24.41
CA ALA A 131 -3.25 0.08 -23.72
C ALA A 131 -2.37 -1.11 -24.07
N MET A 132 -1.77 -1.13 -25.27
CA MET A 132 -0.82 -2.16 -25.69
C MET A 132 0.49 -2.09 -24.91
N GLU A 133 0.96 -0.88 -24.58
CA GLU A 133 2.15 -0.69 -23.75
C GLU A 133 1.89 -0.97 -22.26
N MET A 134 0.70 -0.58 -21.77
CA MET A 134 0.39 -0.64 -20.34
C MET A 134 0.01 -2.03 -19.81
N ILE A 135 -0.32 -3.00 -20.67
CA ILE A 135 -0.80 -4.31 -20.21
C ILE A 135 0.36 -5.22 -19.76
N ASN A 136 0.97 -4.88 -18.63
CA ASN A 136 1.97 -5.72 -17.98
C ASN A 136 1.37 -6.41 -16.77
N PHE A 137 1.37 -7.75 -16.82
CA PHE A 137 1.03 -8.59 -15.68
C PHE A 137 2.28 -8.86 -14.85
N HIS A 138 2.18 -8.55 -13.57
CA HIS A 138 3.22 -8.79 -12.60
C HIS A 138 2.93 -10.06 -11.79
N THR A 139 3.93 -10.52 -11.05
CA THR A 139 3.74 -11.62 -10.08
C THR A 139 2.71 -11.24 -9.02
N ASN A 140 2.05 -12.25 -8.42
CA ASN A 140 1.06 -12.08 -7.34
C ASN A 140 -0.21 -11.30 -7.73
N GLY A 141 -0.54 -11.23 -9.03
CA GLY A 141 -1.80 -10.61 -9.49
C GLY A 141 -1.78 -9.08 -9.49
N GLN A 142 -0.60 -8.46 -9.35
CA GLN A 142 -0.42 -7.04 -9.64
C GLN A 142 -0.38 -6.81 -11.15
N SER A 143 -0.77 -5.62 -11.58
CA SER A 143 -0.76 -5.25 -12.99
C SER A 143 -0.64 -3.74 -13.10
N ASP A 144 0.10 -3.29 -14.10
CA ASP A 144 0.02 -1.90 -14.54
C ASP A 144 -1.21 -1.75 -15.45
N TYR A 145 -1.93 -0.65 -15.32
CA TYR A 145 -3.11 -0.38 -16.13
C TYR A 145 -3.46 1.10 -16.16
N LEU A 146 -4.31 1.50 -17.10
CA LEU A 146 -4.83 2.85 -17.18
C LEU A 146 -5.97 3.05 -16.17
N PRO A 147 -5.90 4.07 -15.31
CA PRO A 147 -6.91 4.27 -14.29
C PRO A 147 -8.24 4.71 -14.89
N SER A 148 -9.33 4.17 -14.34
CA SER A 148 -10.70 4.66 -14.53
C SER A 148 -10.89 6.05 -13.95
N VAL A 149 -12.01 6.69 -14.29
CA VAL A 149 -12.34 8.03 -13.78
C VAL A 149 -12.42 8.06 -12.26
N ALA A 150 -12.96 7.00 -11.63
CA ALA A 150 -13.03 6.90 -10.17
C ALA A 150 -11.64 6.83 -9.53
N GLU A 151 -10.76 6.00 -10.07
CA GLU A 151 -9.38 5.83 -9.60
C GLU A 151 -8.56 7.12 -9.79
N GLN A 152 -8.73 7.83 -10.91
CA GLN A 152 -8.08 9.13 -11.15
C GLN A 152 -8.55 10.21 -10.16
N ARG A 153 -9.84 10.25 -9.84
CA ARG A 153 -10.38 11.17 -8.82
C ARG A 153 -9.81 10.89 -7.44
N LEU A 154 -9.65 9.60 -7.11
CA LEU A 154 -9.06 9.18 -5.85
C LEU A 154 -7.58 9.58 -5.78
N LEU A 155 -6.80 9.33 -6.85
CA LEU A 155 -5.42 9.78 -6.98
C LEU A 155 -5.30 11.30 -6.79
N ALA A 156 -6.15 12.08 -7.47
CA ALA A 156 -6.17 13.54 -7.34
C ALA A 156 -6.45 13.98 -5.90
N SER A 157 -7.35 13.29 -5.17
CA SER A 157 -7.65 13.60 -3.77
C SER A 157 -6.48 13.29 -2.82
N SER A 158 -5.66 12.28 -3.14
CA SER A 158 -4.50 11.86 -2.35
C SER A 158 -3.21 12.62 -2.68
N SER A 159 -3.19 13.41 -3.77
CA SER A 159 -2.02 14.15 -4.27
C SER A 159 -1.25 14.91 -3.18
N ARG A 160 -1.95 15.61 -2.28
CA ARG A 160 -1.31 16.36 -1.19
C ARG A 160 -0.45 15.48 -0.27
N VAL A 161 -0.85 14.23 -0.07
CA VAL A 161 -0.14 13.27 0.80
C VAL A 161 1.01 12.60 0.05
N ILE A 162 0.81 12.27 -1.22
CA ILE A 162 1.76 11.45 -1.98
C ILE A 162 2.81 12.26 -2.75
N ASN A 163 2.54 13.51 -3.12
CA ASN A 163 3.49 14.34 -3.88
C ASN A 163 4.86 14.49 -3.18
N PRO A 164 4.96 14.66 -1.85
CA PRO A 164 6.25 14.68 -1.16
C PRO A 164 7.07 13.37 -1.24
N VAL A 165 6.46 12.26 -1.69
CA VAL A 165 7.14 10.98 -1.94
C VAL A 165 7.59 10.87 -3.41
N LEU A 166 6.96 11.64 -4.30
CA LEU A 166 7.27 11.70 -5.74
C LEU A 166 8.43 12.66 -6.06
N GLU A 167 8.68 13.64 -5.20
CA GLU A 167 9.70 14.71 -5.34
C GLU A 167 10.96 14.43 -4.51
#